data_AF-A8L6F1-F1
#
_entry.id   AF-A8L6F1-F1
#
_cell.length_a   1.000
_cell.length_b   1.000
_cell.length_c   1.000
_cell.angle_alpha   90.00
_cell.angle_beta   90.00
_cell.angle_gamma   90.00
#
_symmetry.space_group_name_H-M   'P 1'
#
loop_
_entity.id
_entity.type
_entity.pdbx_description
1 polymer ?
#
loop_
_entity_poly.entity_id
_entity_poly.type
_entity_poly.pdbx_seq_one_letter_code
_entity_poly.pdbx_strand_id
1 'polypeptide(L)'
;MARAGESGRAGVRRSTAPSRRTGGARAAADAVRAELRRRLEPSLTTAGFDLEDVSVTRAGARSVVRVVVDRDGGIDLDAVADASRLVSAVLDGEDIGTDGAGGTGGSGGAAGGSGASPISGAYVLEVTSPGVDRPLVEPRHWRRAVGRLVVVRRADGVEVEGRVLSADDEGADLAVPTAPARRGRPVRRRIERVVYATVARAAVQVEFGSATDADGDTDVDADAGAELPAGAELPAGADLGLGAESDVDLDEGLEDDDGLEDEDDEDEYGAAGGGAPAGSAADEVVEDHGAVDTEAGLIGRTGKEMNR
;
A
#
# COMPACT_ATOMS: atom_id res chain seq x y z
N MET A 1 25.51 76.02 -22.99
CA MET A 1 24.27 76.22 -23.77
C MET A 1 24.03 74.97 -24.62
N ALA A 2 22.77 74.54 -24.76
CA ALA A 2 22.25 73.31 -25.43
C ALA A 2 22.33 72.03 -24.56
N ARG A 3 21.21 71.58 -23.97
CA ARG A 3 20.15 70.66 -24.50
C ARG A 3 20.57 69.20 -24.35
N ALA A 4 19.76 68.20 -24.00
CA ALA A 4 18.39 68.02 -23.51
C ALA A 4 18.22 66.49 -23.38
N GLY A 5 17.29 66.00 -22.56
CA GLY A 5 16.72 64.65 -22.79
C GLY A 5 16.53 63.79 -21.54
N GLU A 6 15.51 64.14 -20.75
CA GLU A 6 14.92 63.28 -19.73
C GLU A 6 13.70 62.56 -20.31
N SER A 7 13.70 61.23 -20.29
CA SER A 7 12.55 60.31 -20.37
C SER A 7 13.10 58.92 -20.08
N GLY A 8 12.58 58.08 -19.20
CA GLY A 8 11.20 57.87 -18.80
C GLY A 8 10.97 56.37 -18.91
N ARG A 9 11.30 55.60 -17.86
CA ARG A 9 11.00 54.16 -17.80
C ARG A 9 10.40 53.81 -16.44
N ALA A 10 9.10 54.07 -16.32
CA ALA A 10 8.28 53.57 -15.22
C ALA A 10 8.18 52.04 -15.34
N GLY A 11 8.77 51.33 -14.37
CA GLY A 11 8.71 49.88 -14.27
C GLY A 11 7.31 49.41 -13.90
N VAL A 12 6.66 48.71 -14.82
CA VAL A 12 5.41 47.97 -14.58
C VAL A 12 5.73 46.82 -13.62
N ARG A 13 5.36 46.97 -12.34
CA ARG A 13 5.38 45.88 -11.37
C ARG A 13 4.15 45.00 -11.62
N ARG A 14 4.33 43.88 -12.32
CA ARG A 14 3.32 42.82 -12.40
C ARG A 14 3.23 42.14 -11.03
N SER A 15 2.11 42.32 -10.35
CA SER A 15 1.75 41.55 -9.16
C SER A 15 1.35 40.13 -9.58
N THR A 16 2.20 39.16 -9.28
CA THR A 16 1.85 37.74 -9.34
C THR A 16 1.00 37.40 -8.11
N ALA A 17 -0.32 37.53 -8.23
CA ALA A 17 -1.24 37.01 -7.22
C ALA A 17 -1.27 35.46 -7.30
N PRO A 18 -1.13 34.73 -6.17
CA PRO A 18 -1.15 33.28 -6.18
C PRO A 18 -2.53 32.74 -6.60
N SER A 19 -2.54 31.72 -7.45
CA SER A 19 -3.72 31.15 -8.10
C SER A 19 -4.65 30.44 -7.11
N ARG A 20 -5.70 31.12 -6.62
CA ARG A 20 -6.73 30.53 -5.75
C ARG A 20 -7.46 29.31 -6.34
N ARG A 21 -7.47 29.14 -7.67
CA ARG A 21 -8.19 28.05 -8.34
C ARG A 21 -7.69 26.66 -7.95
N THR A 22 -6.39 26.49 -7.72
CA THR A 22 -5.80 25.17 -7.41
C THR A 22 -6.14 24.71 -5.99
N GLY A 23 -6.24 25.64 -5.04
CA GLY A 23 -6.57 25.32 -3.65
C GLY A 23 -7.96 24.71 -3.49
N GLY A 24 -8.95 25.18 -4.26
CA GLY A 24 -10.32 24.65 -4.22
C GLY A 24 -10.41 23.20 -4.70
N ALA A 25 -9.71 22.85 -5.79
CA ALA A 25 -9.70 21.49 -6.31
C ALA A 25 -9.05 20.50 -5.32
N ARG A 26 -7.94 20.90 -4.69
CA ARG A 26 -7.27 20.09 -3.67
C ARG A 26 -8.16 19.91 -2.43
N ALA A 27 -8.77 20.99 -1.93
CA ALA A 27 -9.68 20.91 -0.78
C ALA A 27 -10.90 20.00 -1.06
N ALA A 28 -11.45 20.04 -2.28
CA ALA A 28 -12.52 19.15 -2.68
C ALA A 28 -12.06 17.68 -2.75
N ALA A 29 -10.87 17.42 -3.31
CA ALA A 29 -10.30 16.07 -3.35
C ALA A 29 -10.01 15.52 -1.93
N ASP A 30 -9.45 16.36 -1.05
CA ASP A 30 -9.19 16.01 0.35
C ASP A 30 -10.49 15.71 1.11
N ALA A 31 -11.57 16.47 0.85
CA ALA A 31 -12.89 16.23 1.43
C ALA A 31 -13.51 14.91 0.94
N VAL A 32 -13.41 14.61 -0.37
CA VAL A 32 -13.86 13.33 -0.94
C VAL A 32 -13.07 12.17 -0.35
N ARG A 33 -11.73 12.28 -0.26
CA ARG A 33 -10.86 11.28 0.38
C ARG A 33 -11.25 11.04 1.84
N ALA A 34 -11.49 12.10 2.61
CA ALA A 34 -11.89 12.00 4.01
C ALA A 34 -13.26 11.32 4.19
N GLU A 35 -14.23 11.61 3.30
CA GLU A 35 -15.54 10.95 3.31
C GLU A 35 -15.44 9.47 2.95
N LEU A 36 -14.72 9.13 1.88
CA LEU A 36 -14.50 7.73 1.48
C LEU A 36 -13.82 6.93 2.59
N ARG A 37 -12.78 7.49 3.22
CA ARG A 37 -12.11 6.84 4.35
C ARG A 37 -13.09 6.57 5.50
N ARG A 38 -13.91 7.54 5.89
CA ARG A 38 -14.91 7.36 6.96
C ARG A 38 -15.92 6.24 6.67
N ARG A 39 -16.29 6.03 5.40
CA ARG A 39 -17.21 4.96 5.00
C ARG A 39 -16.54 3.60 4.96
N LEU A 40 -15.32 3.52 4.40
CA LEU A 40 -14.62 2.26 4.14
C LEU A 40 -13.90 1.69 5.36
N GLU A 41 -13.31 2.55 6.20
CA GLU A 41 -12.45 2.15 7.33
C GLU A 41 -13.16 1.20 8.31
N PRO A 42 -14.43 1.40 8.73
CA PRO A 42 -15.11 0.48 9.63
C PRO A 42 -15.27 -0.93 9.05
N SER A 43 -15.80 -1.06 7.84
CA SER A 43 -16.05 -2.35 7.20
C SER A 43 -14.74 -3.11 6.97
N LEU A 44 -13.71 -2.43 6.45
CA LEU A 44 -12.38 -3.02 6.22
C LEU A 44 -11.77 -3.51 7.54
N THR A 45 -11.83 -2.69 8.60
CA THR A 45 -11.28 -3.06 9.92
C THR A 45 -11.98 -4.29 10.48
N THR A 46 -13.32 -4.36 10.40
CA THR A 46 -14.09 -5.53 10.83
C THR A 46 -13.69 -6.81 10.09
N ALA A 47 -13.38 -6.70 8.80
CA ALA A 47 -12.89 -7.82 7.98
C ALA A 47 -11.39 -8.12 8.18
N GLY A 48 -10.69 -7.41 9.07
CA GLY A 48 -9.27 -7.62 9.36
C GLY A 48 -8.31 -6.95 8.38
N PHE A 49 -8.78 -5.97 7.61
CA PHE A 49 -7.97 -5.15 6.72
C PHE A 49 -7.70 -3.76 7.31
N ASP A 50 -6.50 -3.26 7.04
CA ASP A 50 -6.11 -1.89 7.30
C ASP A 50 -6.23 -1.03 6.04
N LEU A 51 -6.93 0.10 6.17
CA LEU A 51 -7.03 1.08 5.10
C LEU A 51 -5.81 2.00 5.10
N GLU A 52 -4.92 1.81 4.12
CA GLU A 52 -3.65 2.51 4.02
C GLU A 52 -3.76 3.83 3.25
N ASP A 53 -4.54 3.86 2.16
CA ASP A 53 -4.83 5.08 1.41
C ASP A 53 -6.11 4.95 0.56
N VAL A 54 -6.70 6.10 0.22
CA VAL A 54 -7.78 6.22 -0.77
C VAL A 54 -7.52 7.43 -1.63
N SER A 55 -7.65 7.29 -2.94
CA SER A 55 -7.59 8.41 -3.86
C SER A 55 -8.64 8.29 -4.96
N VAL A 56 -9.09 9.44 -5.45
CA VAL A 56 -10.00 9.53 -6.59
C VAL A 56 -9.35 10.42 -7.63
N THR A 57 -9.15 9.87 -8.82
CA THR A 57 -8.66 10.61 -9.99
C THR A 57 -9.69 10.56 -11.11
N ARG A 58 -9.69 11.56 -12.00
CA ARG A 58 -10.55 11.54 -13.19
C ARG A 58 -9.82 10.87 -14.34
N ALA A 59 -10.52 9.98 -15.05
CA ALA A 59 -10.07 9.33 -16.27
C ALA A 59 -11.16 9.45 -17.35
N GLY A 60 -11.14 10.53 -18.12
CA GLY A 60 -12.17 10.82 -19.11
C GLY A 60 -13.54 11.05 -18.46
N ALA A 61 -14.55 10.26 -18.86
CA ALA A 61 -15.92 10.34 -18.33
C ALA A 61 -16.12 9.59 -17.00
N ARG A 62 -15.14 8.80 -16.56
CA ARG A 62 -15.19 7.98 -15.34
C ARG A 62 -14.18 8.45 -14.31
N SER A 63 -14.42 8.10 -13.05
CA SER A 63 -13.44 8.27 -11.98
C SER A 63 -12.68 6.95 -11.76
N VAL A 64 -11.41 7.02 -11.35
CA VAL A 64 -10.67 5.86 -10.83
C VAL A 64 -10.54 6.05 -9.32
N VAL A 65 -11.12 5.11 -8.58
CA VAL A 65 -11.07 5.05 -7.11
C VAL A 65 -10.04 4.02 -6.76
N ARG A 66 -8.88 4.46 -6.27
CA ARG A 66 -7.82 3.56 -5.84
C ARG A 66 -7.84 3.45 -4.33
N VAL A 67 -7.99 2.22 -3.84
CA VAL A 67 -7.99 1.88 -2.43
C VAL A 67 -6.78 1.00 -2.15
N VAL A 68 -5.94 1.44 -1.22
CA VAL A 68 -4.76 0.69 -0.78
C VAL A 68 -5.11 0.02 0.53
N VAL A 69 -5.10 -1.30 0.55
CA VAL A 69 -5.45 -2.13 1.72
C VAL A 69 -4.29 -3.03 2.08
N ASP A 70 -4.12 -3.27 3.37
CA ASP A 70 -3.11 -4.18 3.89
C ASP A 70 -3.72 -5.03 5.01
N ARG A 71 -2.99 -6.03 5.50
CA ARG A 71 -3.38 -6.81 6.69
C ARG A 71 -2.14 -7.39 7.36
N ASP A 72 -2.27 -7.72 8.64
CA ASP A 72 -1.20 -8.41 9.34
C ASP A 72 -0.94 -9.79 8.72
N GLY A 73 0.34 -10.14 8.50
CA GLY A 73 0.75 -11.35 7.78
C GLY A 73 0.87 -11.20 6.26
N GLY A 74 0.49 -10.05 5.70
CA GLY A 74 0.55 -9.78 4.27
C GLY A 74 -0.76 -10.09 3.53
N ILE A 75 -0.84 -9.64 2.28
CA ILE A 75 -2.06 -9.69 1.48
C ILE A 75 -1.83 -10.50 0.19
N ASP A 76 -2.59 -11.57 0.03
CA ASP A 76 -2.62 -12.41 -1.18
C ASP A 76 -3.73 -11.96 -2.13
N LEU A 77 -3.85 -12.62 -3.28
CA LEU A 77 -4.83 -12.25 -4.32
C LEU A 77 -6.28 -12.46 -3.87
N ASP A 78 -6.54 -13.49 -3.05
CA ASP A 78 -7.88 -13.77 -2.54
C ASP A 78 -8.31 -12.70 -1.53
N ALA A 79 -7.41 -12.30 -0.63
CA ALA A 79 -7.63 -11.20 0.29
C ALA A 79 -7.86 -9.86 -0.42
N VAL A 80 -7.14 -9.57 -1.53
CA VAL A 80 -7.44 -8.40 -2.38
C VAL A 80 -8.84 -8.50 -3.00
N ALA A 81 -9.24 -9.67 -3.48
CA ALA A 81 -10.56 -9.88 -4.06
C ALA A 81 -11.68 -9.67 -3.02
N ASP A 82 -11.51 -10.19 -1.80
CA ASP A 82 -12.46 -10.01 -0.70
C ASP A 82 -12.57 -8.54 -0.29
N ALA A 83 -11.45 -7.84 -0.13
CA ALA A 83 -11.43 -6.40 0.12
C ALA A 83 -12.12 -5.63 -1.03
N SER A 84 -11.92 -6.04 -2.29
CA SER A 84 -12.57 -5.41 -3.43
C SER A 84 -14.09 -5.56 -3.41
N ARG A 85 -14.61 -6.74 -3.05
CA ARG A 85 -16.07 -6.96 -2.92
C ARG A 85 -16.65 -6.08 -1.81
N LEU A 86 -15.99 -6.07 -0.65
CA LEU A 86 -16.41 -5.28 0.50
C LEU A 86 -16.43 -3.78 0.18
N VAL A 87 -15.36 -3.27 -0.44
CA VAL A 87 -15.26 -1.85 -0.83
C VAL A 87 -16.34 -1.50 -1.85
N SER A 88 -16.57 -2.34 -2.87
CA SER A 88 -17.63 -2.09 -3.87
C SER A 88 -19.00 -1.96 -3.21
N ALA A 89 -19.36 -2.91 -2.34
CA ALA A 89 -20.63 -2.90 -1.62
C ALA A 89 -20.83 -1.61 -0.80
N VAL A 90 -19.82 -1.17 -0.07
CA VAL A 90 -19.88 0.11 0.68
C VAL A 90 -20.03 1.32 -0.25
N LEU A 91 -19.34 1.34 -1.40
CA LEU A 91 -19.41 2.44 -2.36
C LEU A 91 -20.75 2.51 -3.09
N ASP A 92 -21.37 1.35 -3.37
CA ASP A 92 -22.68 1.22 -4.00
C ASP A 92 -23.84 1.50 -3.02
N GLY A 93 -23.52 1.67 -1.73
CA GLY A 93 -24.47 2.05 -0.68
C GLY A 93 -25.25 0.86 -0.12
N GLU A 94 -24.73 -0.35 -0.24
CA GLU A 94 -25.25 -1.52 0.44
C GLU A 94 -24.94 -1.40 1.94
N ASP A 95 -25.98 -1.51 2.78
CA ASP A 95 -25.79 -1.61 4.23
C ASP A 95 -25.16 -2.98 4.53
N ILE A 96 -23.83 -3.00 4.64
CA ILE A 96 -23.08 -4.19 5.09
C ILE A 96 -23.26 -4.31 6.60
N GLY A 97 -24.36 -4.96 7.00
CA GLY A 97 -24.67 -5.29 8.40
C GLY A 97 -23.53 -6.07 9.06
N THR A 98 -23.16 -5.65 10.28
CA THR A 98 -22.06 -6.20 11.10
C THR A 98 -22.47 -7.46 11.89
N ASP A 99 -23.57 -8.12 11.52
CA ASP A 99 -24.03 -9.37 12.11
C ASP A 99 -23.60 -10.56 11.24
N GLY A 100 -22.46 -11.16 11.62
CA GLY A 100 -21.87 -12.27 10.91
C GLY A 100 -22.80 -13.48 10.76
N ALA A 101 -23.02 -13.89 9.51
CA ALA A 101 -23.20 -15.28 9.08
C ALA A 101 -23.40 -15.32 7.56
N GLY A 102 -22.37 -15.78 6.83
CA GLY A 102 -22.51 -16.59 5.60
C GLY A 102 -23.25 -16.04 4.37
N GLY A 103 -22.69 -16.35 3.20
CA GLY A 103 -23.52 -16.78 2.08
C GLY A 103 -23.59 -15.84 0.87
N THR A 104 -22.73 -16.15 -0.10
CA THR A 104 -23.09 -16.36 -1.52
C THR A 104 -24.16 -15.47 -2.18
N GLY A 105 -23.70 -14.64 -3.11
CA GLY A 105 -24.34 -14.46 -4.41
C GLY A 105 -25.68 -13.70 -4.43
N GLY A 106 -25.62 -12.41 -4.75
CA GLY A 106 -26.82 -11.64 -5.04
C GLY A 106 -26.54 -10.42 -5.91
N SER A 107 -26.46 -10.60 -7.23
CA SER A 107 -26.64 -9.49 -8.17
C SER A 107 -28.11 -9.06 -8.12
N GLY A 108 -28.44 -7.95 -7.45
CA GLY A 108 -29.84 -7.59 -7.29
C GLY A 108 -30.12 -6.26 -6.60
N GLY A 109 -29.94 -5.16 -7.36
CA GLY A 109 -30.93 -4.07 -7.44
C GLY A 109 -31.42 -3.37 -6.16
N ALA A 110 -30.95 -2.13 -6.02
CA ALA A 110 -31.76 -0.95 -5.75
C ALA A 110 -32.73 -0.96 -4.56
N ALA A 111 -32.23 -0.59 -3.37
CA ALA A 111 -33.05 0.05 -2.34
C ALA A 111 -32.20 0.86 -1.32
N GLY A 112 -32.06 2.17 -1.56
CA GLY A 112 -32.37 3.15 -0.50
C GLY A 112 -31.36 3.48 0.61
N GLY A 113 -30.06 3.18 0.51
CA GLY A 113 -29.06 3.67 1.46
C GLY A 113 -28.89 5.20 1.41
N SER A 114 -29.37 5.90 2.44
CA SER A 114 -29.58 7.36 2.50
C SER A 114 -28.29 8.21 2.67
N GLY A 115 -27.30 8.03 1.80
CA GLY A 115 -26.12 8.89 1.75
C GLY A 115 -25.61 9.05 0.33
N ALA A 116 -25.69 10.26 -0.25
CA ALA A 116 -25.18 10.56 -1.59
C ALA A 116 -23.74 10.04 -1.74
N SER A 117 -23.47 9.25 -2.79
CA SER A 117 -22.12 8.75 -3.07
C SER A 117 -21.17 9.94 -3.28
N PRO A 118 -19.99 9.95 -2.63
CA PRO A 118 -19.02 11.04 -2.80
C PRO A 118 -18.35 11.03 -4.18
N ILE A 119 -18.53 9.95 -4.97
CA ILE A 119 -18.00 9.81 -6.33
C ILE A 119 -19.14 10.11 -7.31
N SER A 120 -18.93 11.07 -8.21
CA SER A 120 -19.91 11.40 -9.23
C SER A 120 -19.71 10.58 -10.50
N GLY A 121 -20.80 9.96 -10.98
CA GLY A 121 -20.83 9.19 -12.22
C GLY A 121 -20.21 7.81 -12.10
N ALA A 122 -19.95 7.19 -13.26
CA ALA A 122 -19.32 5.87 -13.33
C ALA A 122 -17.88 5.91 -12.79
N TYR A 123 -17.47 4.83 -12.14
CA TYR A 123 -16.12 4.69 -11.60
C TYR A 123 -15.51 3.32 -11.90
N VAL A 124 -14.20 3.25 -11.83
CA VAL A 124 -13.41 2.01 -11.79
C VAL A 124 -12.82 1.90 -10.40
N LEU A 125 -13.07 0.79 -9.73
CA LEU A 125 -12.45 0.47 -8.45
C LEU A 125 -11.14 -0.28 -8.70
N GLU A 126 -10.05 0.22 -8.12
CA GLU A 126 -8.75 -0.46 -8.07
C GLU A 126 -8.39 -0.71 -6.60
N VAL A 127 -8.37 -1.97 -6.18
CA VAL A 127 -7.88 -2.37 -4.85
C VAL A 127 -6.49 -2.96 -4.99
N THR A 128 -5.55 -2.47 -4.18
CA THR A 128 -4.14 -2.86 -4.24
C THR A 128 -3.55 -2.99 -2.84
N SER A 129 -2.48 -3.76 -2.72
CA SER A 129 -1.59 -3.69 -1.57
C SER A 129 -0.74 -2.41 -1.61
N PRO A 130 -0.16 -1.97 -0.47
CA PRO A 130 0.90 -0.98 -0.48
C PRO A 130 2.05 -1.43 -1.38
N GLY A 131 2.52 -0.53 -2.24
CA GLY A 131 3.74 -0.77 -3.01
C GLY A 131 4.95 -0.89 -2.09
N VAL A 132 5.98 -1.60 -2.56
CA VAL A 132 7.23 -1.86 -1.85
C VAL A 132 8.02 -0.57 -1.54
N ASP A 133 7.84 0.46 -2.37
CA ASP A 133 8.47 1.78 -2.20
C ASP A 133 7.80 2.65 -1.12
N ARG A 134 6.70 2.17 -0.52
CA ARG A 134 5.95 2.95 0.47
C ARG A 134 6.82 3.19 1.70
N PRO A 135 6.94 4.44 2.16
CA PRO A 135 7.77 4.72 3.31
C PRO A 135 7.16 4.12 4.59
N LEU A 136 8.01 3.52 5.43
CA LEU A 136 7.69 3.15 6.80
C LEU A 136 7.70 4.44 7.64
N VAL A 137 6.52 4.84 8.12
CA VAL A 137 6.29 6.14 8.78
C VAL A 137 5.71 5.91 10.17
N GLU A 138 4.64 5.13 10.26
CA GLU A 138 3.96 4.85 11.52
C GLU A 138 4.50 3.56 12.16
N PRO A 139 4.49 3.42 13.50
CA PRO A 139 4.98 2.22 14.19
C PRO A 139 4.36 0.90 13.69
N ARG A 140 3.08 0.92 13.28
CA ARG A 140 2.43 -0.25 12.67
C ARG A 140 3.08 -0.70 11.35
N HIS A 141 3.60 0.23 10.53
CA HIS A 141 4.29 -0.14 9.29
C HIS A 141 5.56 -0.93 9.60
N TRP A 142 6.28 -0.56 10.67
CA TRP A 142 7.48 -1.27 11.11
C TRP A 142 7.15 -2.64 11.69
N ARG A 143 6.08 -2.75 12.48
CA ARG A 143 5.59 -4.05 12.99
C ARG A 143 5.22 -5.01 11.86
N ARG A 144 4.55 -4.54 10.82
CA ARG A 144 4.25 -5.38 9.63
C ARG A 144 5.49 -5.69 8.78
N ALA A 145 6.51 -4.85 8.83
CA ALA A 145 7.77 -5.07 8.15
C ALA A 145 8.70 -6.06 8.87
N VAL A 146 8.34 -6.57 10.07
CA VAL A 146 9.09 -7.63 10.75
C VAL A 146 9.31 -8.82 9.81
N GLY A 147 10.56 -9.30 9.75
CA GLY A 147 10.99 -10.32 8.82
C GLY A 147 11.35 -9.82 7.41
N ARG A 148 11.12 -8.54 7.08
CA ARG A 148 11.44 -7.97 5.75
C ARG A 148 12.77 -7.21 5.77
N LEU A 149 13.46 -7.18 4.62
CA LEU A 149 14.63 -6.33 4.39
C LEU A 149 14.16 -4.88 4.20
N VAL A 150 14.79 -3.93 4.89
CA VAL A 150 14.49 -2.50 4.78
C VAL A 150 15.75 -1.70 4.51
N VAL A 151 15.60 -0.59 3.77
CA VAL A 151 16.61 0.46 3.66
C VAL A 151 16.12 1.67 4.41
N VAL A 152 16.91 2.12 5.38
CA VAL A 152 16.64 3.24 6.26
C VAL A 152 17.66 4.33 6.02
N ARG A 153 17.18 5.49 5.57
CA ARG A 153 17.96 6.73 5.54
C ARG A 153 17.67 7.54 6.79
N ARG A 154 18.69 7.75 7.61
CA ARG A 154 18.64 8.57 8.82
C ARG A 154 18.73 10.07 8.50
N ALA A 155 18.36 10.89 9.47
CA ALA A 155 18.41 12.35 9.38
C ALA A 155 19.83 12.91 9.25
N ASP A 156 20.85 12.17 9.70
CA ASP A 156 22.27 12.49 9.52
C ASP A 156 22.81 12.12 8.12
N GLY A 157 21.97 11.52 7.26
CA GLY A 157 22.33 11.08 5.92
C GLY A 157 22.93 9.67 5.85
N VAL A 158 23.13 8.99 6.98
CA VAL A 158 23.60 7.61 7.01
C VAL A 158 22.48 6.68 6.54
N GLU A 159 22.83 5.76 5.64
CA GLU A 159 21.94 4.71 5.16
C GLU A 159 22.27 3.38 5.85
N VAL A 160 21.25 2.68 6.31
CA VAL A 160 21.34 1.39 6.97
C VAL A 160 20.39 0.43 6.26
N GLU A 161 20.92 -0.69 5.80
CA GLU A 161 20.15 -1.79 5.22
C GLU A 161 20.18 -2.99 6.17
N GLY A 162 19.01 -3.54 6.49
CA GLY A 162 18.92 -4.67 7.41
C GLY A 162 17.53 -5.30 7.47
N ARG A 163 17.44 -6.53 7.96
CA ARG A 163 16.16 -7.22 8.16
C ARG A 163 15.54 -6.77 9.49
N VAL A 164 14.26 -6.39 9.50
CA VAL A 164 13.57 -6.02 10.73
C VAL A 164 13.36 -7.26 11.59
N LEU A 165 13.89 -7.27 12.82
CA LEU A 165 13.75 -8.37 13.78
C LEU A 165 12.57 -8.14 14.73
N SER A 166 12.41 -6.89 15.16
CA SER A 166 11.37 -6.46 16.09
C SER A 166 11.04 -4.98 15.82
N ALA A 167 9.84 -4.56 16.21
CA ALA A 167 9.42 -3.17 16.17
C ALA A 167 8.44 -2.90 17.32
N ASP A 168 8.66 -1.81 18.04
CA ASP A 168 7.78 -1.30 19.09
C ASP A 168 7.32 0.13 18.74
N ASP A 169 6.83 0.89 19.73
CA ASP A 169 6.31 2.24 19.53
C ASP A 169 7.41 3.30 19.33
N GLU A 170 8.66 3.03 19.69
CA GLU A 170 9.78 3.98 19.67
C GLU A 170 10.80 3.70 18.55
N GLY A 171 10.93 2.43 18.15
CA GLY A 171 11.92 2.02 17.16
C GLY A 171 11.82 0.57 16.73
N ALA A 172 12.76 0.18 15.87
CA ALA A 172 12.89 -1.17 15.34
C ALA A 172 14.32 -1.69 15.46
N ASP A 173 14.48 -2.98 15.77
CA ASP A 173 15.78 -3.65 15.78
C ASP A 173 16.04 -4.26 14.41
N LEU A 174 17.17 -3.90 13.78
CA LEU A 174 17.55 -4.38 12.46
C LEU A 174 18.75 -5.34 12.54
N ALA A 175 18.66 -6.45 11.84
CA ALA A 175 19.78 -7.34 11.54
C ALA A 175 20.57 -6.78 10.34
N VAL A 176 21.62 -6.01 10.62
CA VAL A 176 22.44 -5.32 9.62
C VAL A 176 23.66 -6.18 9.25
N PRO A 177 23.87 -6.51 7.95
CA PRO A 177 25.08 -7.18 7.49
C PRO A 177 26.35 -6.38 7.83
N THR A 178 27.30 -7.01 8.50
CA THR A 178 28.59 -6.36 8.87
C THR A 178 29.67 -6.52 7.80
N ALA A 179 29.48 -7.46 6.87
CA ALA A 179 30.38 -7.75 5.77
C ALA A 179 29.59 -8.37 4.60
N PRO A 180 30.05 -8.23 3.34
CA PRO A 180 29.42 -8.89 2.22
C PRO A 180 29.50 -10.41 2.35
N ALA A 181 28.51 -11.11 1.82
CA ALA A 181 28.49 -12.57 1.76
C ALA A 181 29.77 -13.10 1.11
N ARG A 182 30.41 -14.08 1.75
CA ARG A 182 31.56 -14.81 1.19
C ARG A 182 31.12 -16.23 0.90
N ARG A 183 31.59 -16.80 -0.22
CA ARG A 183 31.25 -18.18 -0.63
C ARG A 183 31.51 -19.16 0.52
N GLY A 184 30.46 -19.83 0.99
CA GLY A 184 30.52 -20.87 2.04
C GLY A 184 30.59 -20.35 3.48
N ARG A 185 30.38 -19.06 3.75
CA ARG A 185 30.28 -18.53 5.13
C ARG A 185 29.01 -17.70 5.28
N PRO A 186 28.22 -17.90 6.35
CA PRO A 186 27.05 -17.06 6.62
C PRO A 186 27.46 -15.58 6.77
N VAL A 187 26.54 -14.68 6.39
CA VAL A 187 26.71 -13.24 6.57
C VAL A 187 26.65 -12.91 8.04
N ARG A 188 27.73 -12.35 8.60
CA ARG A 188 27.72 -11.86 9.98
C ARG A 188 26.82 -10.64 10.09
N ARG A 189 25.87 -10.68 11.01
CA ARG A 189 24.93 -9.59 11.26
C ARG A 189 25.21 -8.97 12.63
N ARG A 190 24.98 -7.67 12.75
CA ARG A 190 24.88 -6.99 14.05
C ARG A 190 23.43 -6.53 14.23
N ILE A 191 22.98 -6.49 15.47
CA ILE A 191 21.69 -5.88 15.80
C ILE A 191 21.92 -4.37 15.92
N GLU A 192 21.14 -3.58 15.19
CA GLU A 192 21.19 -2.13 15.20
C GLU A 192 19.80 -1.56 15.42
N ARG A 193 19.60 -0.87 16.55
CA ARG A 193 18.34 -0.18 16.87
C ARG A 193 18.20 1.09 16.03
N VAL A 194 17.08 1.21 15.33
CA VAL A 194 16.67 2.43 14.62
C VAL A 194 15.56 3.10 15.41
N VAL A 195 15.83 4.31 15.92
CA VAL A 195 14.82 5.15 16.58
C VAL A 195 14.03 5.92 15.52
N TYR A 196 12.70 5.81 15.53
CA TYR A 196 11.84 6.39 14.48
C TYR A 196 12.05 7.90 14.31
N ALA A 197 12.28 8.63 15.40
CA ALA A 197 12.53 10.07 15.38
C ALA A 197 13.78 10.48 14.57
N THR A 198 14.70 9.54 14.33
CA THR A 198 15.92 9.76 13.53
C THR A 198 15.78 9.33 12.08
N VAL A 199 14.66 8.71 11.70
CA VAL A 199 14.43 8.21 10.34
C VAL A 199 13.94 9.36 9.46
N ALA A 200 14.69 9.66 8.40
CA ALA A 200 14.26 10.61 7.37
C ALA A 200 13.40 9.93 6.30
N ARG A 201 13.71 8.67 5.97
CA ARG A 201 12.93 7.81 5.07
C ARG A 201 13.31 6.36 5.32
N ALA A 202 12.35 5.45 5.33
CA ALA A 202 12.60 4.02 5.35
C ALA A 202 11.66 3.32 4.38
N ALA A 203 12.09 2.28 3.67
CA ALA A 203 11.23 1.51 2.75
C ALA A 203 11.62 0.03 2.75
N VAL A 204 10.66 -0.84 2.44
CA VAL A 204 10.89 -2.29 2.31
C VAL A 204 11.57 -2.59 0.98
N GLN A 205 12.60 -3.42 1.01
CA GLN A 205 13.24 -3.96 -0.18
C GLN A 205 12.54 -5.26 -0.63
N VAL A 206 12.46 -5.44 -1.94
CA VAL A 206 11.97 -6.69 -2.53
C VAL A 206 13.11 -7.68 -2.61
N GLU A 207 13.01 -8.74 -1.81
CA GLU A 207 13.88 -9.90 -1.95
C GLU A 207 13.19 -10.91 -2.87
N PHE A 208 13.78 -11.17 -4.03
CA PHE A 208 13.38 -12.28 -4.87
C PHE A 208 14.09 -13.54 -4.36
N GLY A 209 13.45 -14.23 -3.41
CA GLY A 209 13.90 -15.50 -2.85
C GLY A 209 12.69 -16.31 -2.37
N SER A 210 12.77 -17.64 -2.45
CA SER A 210 11.72 -18.54 -1.94
C SER A 210 11.55 -18.34 -0.43
N ALA A 211 10.31 -18.25 0.05
CA ALA A 211 9.97 -18.13 1.47
C ALA A 211 10.61 -19.22 2.36
N THR A 212 11.13 -20.30 1.77
CA THR A 212 11.84 -21.39 2.46
C THR A 212 13.26 -21.02 2.93
N ASP A 213 13.86 -19.93 2.44
CA ASP A 213 15.26 -19.58 2.75
C ASP A 213 15.42 -18.52 3.87
N ALA A 214 14.32 -18.02 4.44
CA ALA A 214 14.35 -16.89 5.38
C ALA A 214 14.41 -17.28 6.88
N ASP A 215 14.08 -18.54 7.22
CA ASP A 215 13.87 -18.99 8.61
C ASP A 215 15.03 -19.83 9.21
N GLY A 216 16.25 -19.78 8.63
CA GLY A 216 17.34 -20.68 9.04
C GLY A 216 18.73 -20.04 9.05
N ASP A 217 19.01 -19.12 9.99
CA ASP A 217 20.35 -18.94 10.61
C ASP A 217 20.32 -17.75 11.59
N THR A 218 19.84 -18.00 12.81
CA THR A 218 20.09 -17.13 13.97
C THR A 218 21.07 -17.82 14.92
N ASP A 219 22.24 -18.19 14.41
CA ASP A 219 23.44 -18.34 15.25
C ASP A 219 23.94 -16.94 15.63
N VAL A 220 23.28 -16.35 16.63
CA VAL A 220 23.84 -15.23 17.40
C VAL A 220 24.79 -15.82 18.43
N ASP A 221 26.09 -15.79 18.13
CA ASP A 221 27.18 -16.00 19.10
C ASP A 221 27.06 -14.95 20.22
N ALA A 222 26.26 -15.24 21.25
CA ALA A 222 26.14 -14.45 22.46
C ALA A 222 27.27 -14.84 23.44
N ASP A 223 28.52 -14.49 23.12
CA ASP A 223 29.60 -14.40 24.10
C ASP A 223 29.77 -12.93 24.53
N ALA A 224 28.88 -12.48 25.41
CA ALA A 224 29.07 -11.28 26.21
C ALA A 224 28.18 -11.41 27.45
N GLY A 225 28.81 -11.82 28.56
CA GLY A 225 28.18 -11.98 29.85
C GLY A 225 27.42 -10.72 30.28
N ALA A 226 26.11 -10.88 30.46
CA ALA A 226 25.29 -9.99 31.26
C ALA A 226 24.43 -10.87 32.15
N GLU A 227 24.82 -10.96 33.43
CA GLU A 227 24.03 -11.57 34.48
C GLU A 227 22.65 -10.89 34.54
N LEU A 228 21.59 -11.65 34.29
CA LEU A 228 20.22 -11.20 34.52
C LEU A 228 20.00 -11.10 36.04
N PRO A 229 19.49 -9.97 36.56
CA PRO A 229 19.15 -9.88 37.97
C PRO A 229 17.96 -10.82 38.28
N ALA A 230 18.19 -11.76 39.18
CA ALA A 230 17.15 -12.54 39.82
C ALA A 230 16.22 -11.59 40.61
N GLY A 231 14.93 -11.52 40.28
CA GLY A 231 13.98 -10.77 41.12
C GLY A 231 12.66 -10.30 40.54
N ALA A 232 12.25 -10.64 39.31
CA ALA A 232 10.91 -10.30 38.83
C ALA A 232 9.93 -11.45 39.11
N GLU A 233 9.32 -11.42 40.29
CA GLU A 233 8.18 -12.26 40.63
C GLU A 233 6.99 -11.93 39.71
N LEU A 234 6.58 -12.87 38.87
CA LEU A 234 5.33 -12.80 38.13
C LEU A 234 4.17 -13.07 39.10
N PRO A 235 3.09 -12.26 39.09
CA PRO A 235 1.94 -12.51 39.95
C PRO A 235 1.28 -13.83 39.59
N ALA A 236 1.22 -14.73 40.57
CA ALA A 236 0.42 -15.94 40.53
C ALA A 236 -1.07 -15.58 40.53
N GLY A 237 -1.82 -16.06 39.54
CA GLY A 237 -3.28 -16.07 39.57
C GLY A 237 -3.95 -15.29 38.44
N ALA A 238 -4.09 -15.94 37.29
CA ALA A 238 -5.26 -15.77 36.43
C ALA A 238 -5.51 -17.09 35.70
N ASP A 239 -6.32 -17.90 36.37
CA ASP A 239 -7.01 -19.10 35.90
C ASP A 239 -7.65 -18.86 34.53
N LEU A 240 -7.12 -19.53 33.49
CA LEU A 240 -7.84 -19.76 32.24
C LEU A 240 -7.89 -21.28 32.04
N GLY A 241 -8.95 -21.87 32.60
CA GLY A 241 -9.26 -23.28 32.52
C GLY A 241 -9.35 -23.77 31.09
N LEU A 242 -8.38 -24.60 30.70
CA LEU A 242 -8.50 -25.54 29.60
C LEU A 242 -9.03 -26.86 30.18
N GLY A 243 -10.35 -26.98 30.23
CA GLY A 243 -11.04 -28.22 30.49
C GLY A 243 -11.61 -28.76 29.17
N ALA A 244 -11.42 -30.06 28.97
CA ALA A 244 -12.05 -30.98 28.02
C ALA A 244 -13.44 -30.51 27.51
N GLU A 245 -13.98 -30.94 26.37
CA GLU A 245 -14.05 -32.30 25.86
C GLU A 245 -14.47 -32.22 24.37
N SER A 246 -14.01 -33.13 23.52
CA SER A 246 -14.84 -33.89 22.56
C SER A 246 -13.94 -34.59 21.53
N ASP A 247 -13.81 -35.90 21.73
CA ASP A 247 -13.52 -36.84 20.65
C ASP A 247 -14.59 -36.68 19.56
N VAL A 248 -14.15 -36.50 18.32
CA VAL A 248 -15.00 -36.62 17.12
C VAL A 248 -14.42 -37.72 16.25
N ASP A 249 -14.96 -38.92 16.42
CA ASP A 249 -14.88 -39.99 15.42
C ASP A 249 -15.85 -39.63 14.28
N LEU A 250 -15.33 -39.42 13.06
CA LEU A 250 -16.17 -39.41 11.86
C LEU A 250 -15.72 -40.53 10.93
N ASP A 251 -16.62 -41.51 10.90
CA ASP A 251 -16.64 -42.78 10.19
C ASP A 251 -16.66 -42.62 8.67
N GLU A 252 -16.05 -43.58 7.97
CA GLU A 252 -16.10 -43.71 6.53
C GLU A 252 -17.38 -44.43 6.08
N GLY A 253 -17.99 -43.94 4.99
CA GLY A 253 -18.79 -44.76 4.10
C GLY A 253 -20.25 -44.36 3.98
N LEU A 254 -20.61 -43.72 2.86
CA LEU A 254 -21.88 -43.86 2.15
C LEU A 254 -21.59 -43.58 0.67
N GLU A 255 -21.50 -44.61 -0.17
CA GLU A 255 -22.58 -45.20 -0.98
C GLU A 255 -22.48 -44.69 -2.43
N ASP A 256 -22.14 -45.62 -3.32
CA ASP A 256 -22.28 -45.52 -4.76
C ASP A 256 -23.75 -45.22 -5.13
N ASP A 257 -23.99 -44.26 -6.02
CA ASP A 257 -25.27 -44.12 -6.73
C ASP A 257 -25.00 -44.03 -8.24
N ASP A 258 -25.70 -44.92 -8.93
CA ASP A 258 -25.52 -45.30 -10.31
C ASP A 258 -26.37 -44.44 -11.25
N GLY A 259 -25.79 -44.04 -12.38
CA GLY A 259 -26.45 -44.06 -13.69
C GLY A 259 -27.60 -43.11 -14.00
N LEU A 260 -27.35 -42.18 -14.92
CA LEU A 260 -28.27 -41.73 -16.01
C LEU A 260 -27.36 -41.29 -17.18
N GLU A 261 -27.13 -42.15 -18.19
CA GLU A 261 -27.88 -42.30 -19.46
C GLU A 261 -27.92 -41.03 -20.32
N ASP A 262 -27.07 -41.05 -21.36
CA ASP A 262 -27.23 -40.67 -22.77
C ASP A 262 -28.21 -39.56 -23.16
N GLU A 263 -27.73 -38.62 -24.00
CA GLU A 263 -28.43 -38.17 -25.22
C GLU A 263 -27.49 -37.35 -26.10
N ASP A 264 -27.16 -37.91 -27.26
CA ASP A 264 -26.52 -37.27 -28.41
C ASP A 264 -27.43 -36.16 -28.98
N ASP A 265 -26.86 -35.05 -29.47
CA ASP A 265 -27.40 -34.35 -30.65
C ASP A 265 -26.32 -33.44 -31.26
N GLU A 266 -25.91 -33.81 -32.47
CA GLU A 266 -25.12 -33.00 -33.40
C GLU A 266 -26.07 -32.08 -34.19
N ASP A 267 -25.76 -30.79 -34.33
CA ASP A 267 -26.35 -29.95 -35.40
C ASP A 267 -25.36 -28.86 -35.85
N GLU A 268 -24.62 -29.22 -36.89
CA GLU A 268 -24.38 -28.50 -38.14
C GLU A 268 -24.93 -27.05 -38.27
N TYR A 269 -24.03 -26.07 -38.42
CA TYR A 269 -24.33 -24.83 -39.17
C TYR A 269 -23.14 -24.46 -40.07
N GLY A 270 -23.34 -24.70 -41.37
CA GLY A 270 -22.40 -24.36 -42.42
C GLY A 270 -22.62 -22.99 -43.08
N ALA A 271 -21.64 -22.69 -43.92
CA ALA A 271 -21.72 -21.88 -45.14
C ALA A 271 -21.56 -20.34 -45.06
N ALA A 272 -20.36 -19.93 -45.48
CA ALA A 272 -20.09 -19.23 -46.75
C ALA A 272 -19.69 -17.74 -46.74
N GLY A 273 -18.62 -17.48 -47.52
CA GLY A 273 -18.25 -16.19 -48.10
C GLY A 273 -17.33 -15.35 -47.22
N GLY A 274 -16.09 -15.01 -47.56
CA GLY A 274 -15.48 -14.78 -48.87
C GLY A 274 -14.97 -13.34 -48.92
N GLY A 275 -13.67 -13.15 -49.14
CA GLY A 275 -13.10 -11.85 -49.55
C GLY A 275 -12.06 -11.22 -48.62
N ALA A 276 -10.79 -11.50 -48.87
CA ALA A 276 -9.68 -10.54 -48.76
C ALA A 276 -9.67 -9.66 -50.06
N PRO A 277 -8.80 -8.63 -50.28
CA PRO A 277 -7.56 -8.27 -49.57
C PRO A 277 -7.19 -6.75 -49.47
N ALA A 278 -6.08 -6.48 -48.75
CA ALA A 278 -5.02 -5.47 -48.96
C ALA A 278 -5.29 -3.97 -49.26
N GLY A 279 -4.63 -3.11 -48.48
CA GLY A 279 -4.36 -1.68 -48.75
C GLY A 279 -4.24 -0.89 -47.44
N SER A 280 -3.04 -0.65 -46.89
CA SER A 280 -2.08 0.44 -47.14
C SER A 280 -2.45 1.80 -46.52
N ALA A 281 -1.41 2.48 -46.01
CA ALA A 281 -1.34 3.86 -45.49
C ALA A 281 -1.76 4.00 -44.01
N ALA A 282 -0.86 4.22 -43.05
CA ALA A 282 0.05 5.36 -42.83
C ALA A 282 -0.46 6.11 -41.60
N ASP A 283 0.28 6.07 -40.49
CA ASP A 283 0.53 7.25 -39.65
C ASP A 283 1.71 6.95 -38.71
N GLU A 284 2.86 7.57 -39.01
CA GLU A 284 3.98 7.69 -38.08
C GLU A 284 3.74 8.93 -37.22
N VAL A 285 3.65 8.75 -35.90
CA VAL A 285 3.67 9.87 -34.95
C VAL A 285 4.99 9.81 -34.19
N VAL A 286 5.89 10.72 -34.57
CA VAL A 286 7.13 11.05 -33.86
C VAL A 286 6.77 12.06 -32.78
N GLU A 287 6.98 11.73 -31.52
CA GLU A 287 7.01 12.72 -30.43
C GLU A 287 8.36 12.68 -29.69
N ASP A 288 9.10 13.74 -29.98
CA ASP A 288 10.27 14.35 -29.37
C ASP A 288 10.63 13.94 -27.92
N HIS A 289 11.83 13.37 -27.77
CA HIS A 289 12.53 13.28 -26.49
C HIS A 289 13.25 14.60 -26.19
N GLY A 290 12.56 15.50 -25.49
CA GLY A 290 13.15 16.70 -24.91
C GLY A 290 14.11 16.36 -23.76
N ALA A 291 15.41 16.49 -24.02
CA ALA A 291 16.46 16.56 -23.02
C ALA A 291 16.22 17.74 -22.06
N VAL A 292 16.36 17.51 -20.76
CA VAL A 292 16.54 18.58 -19.77
C VAL A 292 17.87 18.41 -19.09
N ASP A 293 18.73 19.38 -19.37
CA ASP A 293 20.08 19.54 -18.87
C ASP A 293 20.16 19.58 -17.35
N THR A 294 21.16 18.87 -16.85
CA THR A 294 21.68 19.02 -15.49
C THR A 294 22.63 20.22 -15.48
N GLU A 295 22.22 21.34 -14.90
CA GLU A 295 23.15 22.42 -14.55
C GLU A 295 23.10 22.79 -13.07
N ALA A 296 24.32 22.92 -12.55
CA ALA A 296 24.72 23.33 -11.23
C ALA A 296 24.11 24.66 -10.77
N GLY A 297 23.89 24.79 -9.46
CA GLY A 297 23.40 26.03 -8.86
C GLY A 297 23.59 26.08 -7.36
N LEU A 298 24.83 25.96 -6.90
CA LEU A 298 25.28 26.47 -5.59
C LEU A 298 24.83 27.94 -5.47
N ILE A 299 24.14 28.34 -4.39
CA ILE A 299 24.26 29.66 -3.73
C ILE A 299 23.58 29.53 -2.36
N GLY A 300 24.40 29.50 -1.31
CA GLY A 300 23.96 29.84 0.04
C GLY A 300 23.80 31.36 0.16
N ARG A 301 22.80 31.81 0.91
CA ARG A 301 22.81 33.13 1.56
C ARG A 301 22.11 33.05 2.90
N THR A 302 22.94 33.13 3.95
CA THR A 302 22.61 33.58 5.30
C THR A 302 22.10 35.02 5.25
N GLY A 303 21.01 35.32 5.97
CA GLY A 303 20.47 36.67 6.10
C GLY A 303 19.72 36.83 7.42
N LYS A 304 20.47 37.14 8.47
CA LYS A 304 20.02 37.57 9.80
C LYS A 304 19.64 39.04 9.70
N GLU A 305 18.39 39.40 9.98
CA GLU A 305 18.03 40.77 10.35
C GLU A 305 17.28 40.76 11.68
N MET A 306 18.04 41.12 12.72
CA MET A 306 17.54 41.80 13.89
C MET A 306 17.45 43.28 13.53
N ASN A 307 16.32 43.92 13.79
CA ASN A 307 16.40 45.31 14.24
C ASN A 307 15.25 45.66 15.19
N ARG A 308 15.62 46.52 16.13
CA ARG A 308 14.77 47.25 17.06
C ARG A 308 13.81 48.18 16.33
#